data_AF-A0A4V3DVS8-F1
#
_entry.id   AF-A0A4V3DVS8-F1
#
_cell.length_a   1.000
_cell.length_b   1.000
_cell.length_c   1.000
_cell.angle_alpha   90.00
_cell.angle_beta   90.00
_cell.angle_gamma   90.00
#
_symmetry.space_group_name_H-M   'P 1'
#
loop_
_entity.id
_entity.type
_entity.pdbx_description
1 polymer ?
#
loop_
_entity_poly.entity_id
_entity_poly.type
_entity_poly.pdbx_seq_one_letter_code
_entity_poly.pdbx_strand_id
1 'polypeptide(L)'
;MSSENNVSFDPRALRVQLDLNQQEFWSAIGVTQSGGSRYENDRRIPKPVMELLRLRYQLGIKLDGITTDNAPVVKAIASGELDTESMRSNVERIQTLLRASENLAREAAKLSAAAEALLNQPN
;
A
#
# COMPACT_ATOMS: atom_id res chain seq x y z
N MET A 1 -14.39 14.93 -32.99
CA MET A 1 -13.71 13.67 -33.32
C MET A 1 -13.01 13.20 -32.05
N SER A 2 -13.64 12.30 -31.31
CA SER A 2 -13.11 11.79 -30.03
C SER A 2 -12.95 10.28 -30.17
N SER A 3 -11.76 9.85 -30.54
CA SER A 3 -11.32 8.46 -30.44
C SER A 3 -10.49 8.34 -29.18
N GLU A 4 -11.13 8.30 -28.02
CA GLU A 4 -10.48 7.84 -26.80
C GLU A 4 -10.40 6.31 -26.87
N ASN A 5 -9.17 5.81 -26.88
CA ASN A 5 -8.82 4.39 -26.85
C ASN A 5 -9.49 3.70 -25.66
N ASN A 6 -10.67 3.12 -25.90
CA ASN A 6 -11.28 2.18 -24.98
C ASN A 6 -10.54 0.85 -25.12
N VAL A 7 -9.42 0.71 -24.42
CA VAL A 7 -8.84 -0.61 -24.17
C VAL A 7 -9.91 -1.38 -23.41
N SER A 8 -10.64 -2.22 -24.13
CA SER A 8 -11.72 -3.05 -23.60
C SER A 8 -11.16 -3.91 -22.47
N PHE A 9 -11.31 -3.44 -21.23
CA PHE A 9 -11.00 -4.22 -20.05
C PHE A 9 -11.99 -5.39 -20.00
N ASP A 10 -11.51 -6.60 -20.28
CA ASP A 10 -12.29 -7.83 -20.13
C ASP A 10 -11.98 -8.47 -18.77
N PRO A 11 -12.90 -8.40 -17.79
CA PRO A 11 -12.69 -8.99 -16.47
C PRO A 11 -12.49 -10.50 -16.51
N ARG A 12 -13.10 -11.20 -17.48
CA ARG A 12 -12.96 -12.65 -17.61
C ARG A 12 -11.55 -13.00 -18.06
N ALA A 13 -11.04 -12.32 -19.08
CA ALA A 13 -9.66 -12.52 -19.55
C ALA A 13 -8.65 -12.21 -18.44
N LEU A 14 -8.84 -11.10 -17.72
CA LEU A 14 -7.99 -10.76 -16.57
C LEU A 14 -8.06 -11.84 -15.48
N ARG A 15 -9.26 -12.29 -15.13
CA ARG A 15 -9.43 -13.33 -14.11
C ARG A 15 -8.68 -14.62 -14.48
N VAL A 16 -8.79 -15.04 -15.74
CA VAL A 16 -8.09 -16.23 -16.26
C VAL A 16 -6.57 -16.02 -16.23
N GLN A 17 -6.09 -14.83 -16.61
CA GLN A 17 -4.66 -14.49 -16.53
C GLN A 17 -4.12 -14.55 -15.09
N LEU A 18 -4.94 -14.17 -14.11
CA LEU A 18 -4.60 -14.22 -12.69
C LEU A 18 -4.78 -15.61 -12.06
N ASP A 19 -5.26 -16.60 -12.81
CA ASP A 19 -5.57 -17.96 -12.35
C ASP A 19 -6.53 -17.99 -11.14
N LEU A 20 -7.54 -17.12 -11.17
CA LEU A 20 -8.55 -17.01 -10.10
C LEU A 20 -9.88 -17.61 -10.52
N ASN A 21 -10.57 -18.23 -9.56
CA ASN A 21 -11.97 -18.60 -9.77
C ASN A 21 -12.88 -17.37 -9.63
N GLN A 22 -14.15 -17.50 -10.04
CA GLN A 22 -15.10 -16.38 -10.01
C GLN A 22 -15.31 -15.84 -8.59
N GLN A 23 -15.39 -16.70 -7.58
CA GLN A 23 -15.61 -16.24 -6.21
C GLN A 23 -14.43 -15.41 -5.71
N GLU A 24 -13.20 -15.89 -5.90
CA GLU A 24 -11.97 -15.17 -5.50
C GLU A 24 -11.85 -13.83 -6.20
N PHE A 25 -12.13 -13.78 -7.50
CA PHE A 25 -12.01 -12.57 -8.29
C PHE A 25 -13.08 -11.53 -7.93
N TRP A 26 -14.36 -11.93 -7.90
CA TRP A 26 -15.45 -10.99 -7.70
C TRP A 26 -15.61 -10.55 -6.25
N SER A 27 -15.29 -11.42 -5.28
CA SER A 27 -15.40 -11.06 -3.86
C SER A 27 -14.39 -9.99 -3.44
N ALA A 28 -13.23 -9.88 -4.11
CA ALA A 28 -12.22 -8.86 -3.85
C ALA A 28 -12.74 -7.42 -4.05
N ILE A 29 -13.84 -7.24 -4.79
CA ILE A 29 -14.51 -5.96 -5.01
C ILE A 29 -15.94 -5.93 -4.44
N GLY A 30 -16.29 -6.87 -3.56
CA GLY A 30 -17.61 -6.93 -2.92
C GLY A 30 -18.74 -7.45 -3.81
N VAL A 31 -18.42 -8.11 -4.93
CA VAL A 31 -19.42 -8.72 -5.82
C VAL A 31 -19.54 -10.21 -5.50
N THR A 32 -20.78 -10.72 -5.43
CA THR A 32 -21.04 -12.15 -5.20
C THR A 32 -20.63 -12.99 -6.41
N GLN A 33 -20.33 -14.28 -6.21
CA GLN A 33 -19.98 -15.19 -7.32
C GLN A 33 -21.08 -15.25 -8.40
N SER A 34 -22.35 -15.31 -8.01
CA SER A 34 -23.49 -15.31 -8.95
C SER A 34 -23.65 -13.96 -9.68
N GLY A 35 -23.31 -12.84 -9.04
CA GLY A 35 -23.23 -11.53 -9.68
C GLY A 35 -22.10 -11.46 -10.71
N GLY A 36 -20.92 -11.95 -10.34
CA GLY A 36 -19.76 -12.06 -11.21
C GLY A 36 -19.99 -12.92 -12.45
N SER A 37 -20.61 -14.09 -12.27
CA SER A 37 -20.97 -14.98 -13.38
C SER A 37 -21.86 -14.28 -14.42
N ARG A 38 -22.82 -13.45 -13.98
CA ARG A 38 -23.66 -12.66 -14.89
C ARG A 38 -22.86 -11.61 -15.66
N TYR A 39 -21.90 -10.97 -15.00
CA TYR A 39 -21.01 -9.99 -15.63
C TYR A 39 -20.08 -10.62 -16.67
N GLU A 40 -19.67 -11.88 -16.47
CA GLU A 40 -18.81 -12.60 -17.42
C GLU A 40 -19.53 -13.17 -18.64
N ASN A 41 -20.85 -13.38 -18.58
CA ASN A 41 -21.59 -14.09 -19.62
C ASN A 41 -22.69 -13.26 -20.31
N ASP A 42 -23.48 -12.47 -19.57
CA ASP A 42 -24.81 -12.07 -20.07
C ASP A 42 -25.19 -10.60 -19.83
N ARG A 43 -24.31 -9.78 -19.23
CA ARG A 43 -24.64 -8.38 -18.90
C ARG A 43 -23.50 -7.40 -19.12
N ARG A 44 -23.88 -6.19 -19.55
CA ARG A 44 -22.99 -5.03 -19.47
C ARG A 44 -22.65 -4.76 -18.00
N ILE A 45 -21.36 -4.69 -17.73
CA ILE A 45 -20.84 -4.40 -16.39
C ILE A 45 -21.05 -2.91 -16.10
N PRO A 46 -21.67 -2.54 -14.96
CA PRO A 46 -21.81 -1.14 -14.58
C PRO A 46 -20.45 -0.46 -14.46
N LYS A 47 -20.36 0.81 -14.90
CA LYS A 47 -19.12 1.60 -14.80
C LYS A 47 -18.50 1.61 -13.38
N PRO A 48 -19.27 1.72 -12.28
CA PRO A 48 -18.69 1.65 -10.93
C PRO A 48 -17.98 0.32 -10.65
N VAL A 49 -18.55 -0.80 -11.09
CA VAL A 49 -17.95 -2.14 -10.90
C VAL A 49 -16.66 -2.27 -11.71
N MET A 50 -16.64 -1.76 -12.94
CA MET A 50 -15.44 -1.72 -13.77
C MET A 50 -14.32 -0.91 -13.13
N GLU A 51 -14.63 0.24 -12.53
CA GLU A 51 -13.62 1.06 -11.85
C GLU A 51 -13.06 0.35 -10.61
N LEU A 52 -13.88 -0.37 -9.85
CA LEU A 52 -13.39 -1.16 -8.71
C LEU A 52 -12.44 -2.29 -9.16
N LEU A 53 -12.73 -2.95 -10.29
CA LEU A 53 -11.82 -3.95 -10.85
C LEU A 53 -10.49 -3.31 -11.29
N ARG A 54 -10.54 -2.14 -11.92
CA ARG A 54 -9.34 -1.37 -12.28
C ARG A 54 -8.52 -0.99 -11.04
N LEU A 55 -9.16 -0.44 -10.01
CA LEU A 55 -8.51 -0.08 -8.75
C LEU A 55 -7.83 -1.30 -8.11
N ARG A 56 -8.54 -2.43 -8.01
CA ARG A 56 -8.00 -3.64 -7.38
C ARG A 56 -6.87 -4.29 -8.17
N TYR A 57 -7.06 -4.50 -9.46
CA TYR A 57 -6.19 -5.39 -10.24
C TYR A 57 -5.22 -4.68 -11.18
N GLN A 58 -5.52 -3.46 -11.63
CA GLN A 58 -4.58 -2.68 -12.44
C GLN A 58 -3.74 -1.74 -11.59
N LEU A 59 -4.36 -1.11 -10.60
CA LEU A 59 -3.68 -0.15 -9.70
C LEU A 59 -3.19 -0.80 -8.40
N GLY A 60 -3.54 -2.05 -8.14
CA GLY A 60 -3.08 -2.81 -6.97
C GLY A 60 -3.64 -2.30 -5.63
N ILE A 61 -4.71 -1.51 -5.65
CA ILE A 61 -5.30 -0.92 -4.44
C ILE A 61 -6.16 -1.97 -3.73
N LYS A 62 -5.80 -2.30 -2.50
CA LYS A 62 -6.58 -3.19 -1.64
C LYS A 62 -7.79 -2.45 -1.07
N LEU A 63 -8.98 -2.78 -1.55
CA LEU A 63 -10.23 -2.15 -1.11
C LEU A 63 -10.61 -2.51 0.33
N ASP A 64 -10.23 -3.70 0.79
CA ASP A 64 -10.40 -4.20 2.16
C ASP A 64 -9.55 -3.44 3.19
N GLY A 65 -8.50 -2.75 2.74
CA GLY A 65 -7.64 -1.95 3.60
C GLY A 65 -8.15 -0.54 3.89
N ILE A 66 -9.24 -0.10 3.24
CA ILE A 66 -9.77 1.26 3.42
C ILE A 66 -10.76 1.24 4.59
N THR A 67 -10.41 1.94 5.66
CA THR A 67 -11.21 2.06 6.89
C THR A 67 -11.64 3.51 7.09
N THR A 68 -12.65 3.74 7.94
CA THR A 68 -13.06 5.11 8.31
C THR A 68 -11.90 5.93 8.86
N ASP A 69 -11.00 5.29 9.60
CA ASP A 69 -9.87 5.94 10.25
C ASP A 69 -8.79 6.39 9.25
N ASN A 70 -8.54 5.59 8.20
CA ASN A 70 -7.52 5.93 7.21
C ASN A 70 -8.06 6.67 5.97
N ALA A 71 -9.39 6.72 5.80
CA ALA A 71 -10.04 7.39 4.68
C ALA A 71 -9.60 8.87 4.49
N PRO A 72 -9.41 9.69 5.54
CA PRO A 72 -8.91 11.06 5.37
C PRO A 72 -7.52 11.11 4.73
N VAL A 73 -6.62 10.21 5.13
CA VAL A 73 -5.25 10.13 4.60
C VAL A 73 -5.28 9.64 3.15
N VAL A 74 -6.06 8.60 2.86
CA VAL A 74 -6.24 8.09 1.49
C VAL A 74 -6.75 9.19 0.57
N LYS A 75 -7.73 9.98 1.02
CA LYS A 75 -8.27 11.11 0.27
C LYS A 75 -7.22 12.18 0.01
N ALA A 76 -6.46 12.57 1.02
CA ALA A 76 -5.44 13.61 0.90
C ALA A 76 -4.27 13.19 -0.02
N ILE A 77 -3.90 11.91 -0.02
CA ILE A 77 -2.94 11.37 -0.99
C ILE A 77 -3.53 11.42 -2.41
N ALA A 78 -4.79 10.99 -2.58
CA ALA A 78 -5.44 10.97 -3.89
C ALA A 78 -5.70 12.37 -4.47
N SER A 79 -5.91 13.39 -3.63
CA SER A 79 -6.03 14.78 -4.05
C SER A 79 -4.68 15.48 -4.29
N GLY A 80 -3.56 14.81 -3.99
CA GLY A 80 -2.22 15.38 -4.08
C GLY A 80 -1.89 16.39 -2.96
N GLU A 81 -2.74 16.50 -1.93
CA GLU A 81 -2.46 17.31 -0.73
C GLU A 81 -1.31 16.74 0.08
N LEU A 82 -1.20 15.40 0.13
CA LEU A 82 -0.07 14.71 0.74
C LEU A 82 0.90 14.20 -0.31
N ASP A 83 2.11 14.76 -0.30
CA ASP A 83 3.22 14.26 -1.10
C ASP A 83 3.88 13.04 -0.43
N THR A 84 3.54 11.87 -0.97
CA THR A 84 4.08 10.58 -0.49
C THR A 84 5.59 10.45 -0.68
N GLU A 85 6.19 11.16 -1.64
CA GLU A 85 7.63 11.06 -1.93
C GLU A 85 8.44 11.80 -0.85
N SER A 86 8.03 13.03 -0.54
CA SER A 86 8.57 13.77 0.61
C SER A 86 8.36 13.02 1.93
N MET A 87 7.18 12.43 2.15
CA MET A 87 6.92 11.63 3.35
C MET A 87 7.89 10.44 3.46
N ARG A 88 8.13 9.72 2.37
CA ARG A 88 9.09 8.60 2.35
C ARG A 88 10.51 9.07 2.68
N SER A 89 10.97 10.14 2.03
CA SER A 89 12.29 10.70 2.29
C SER A 89 12.46 11.13 3.75
N ASN A 90 11.42 11.71 4.34
CA ASN A 90 11.42 12.09 5.75
C ASN A 90 11.51 10.86 6.68
N VAL A 91 10.78 9.78 6.38
CA VAL A 91 10.88 8.53 7.16
C VAL A 91 12.29 7.94 7.09
N GLU A 92 12.92 7.91 5.92
CA GLU A 92 14.29 7.41 5.76
C GLU A 92 15.29 8.25 6.57
N ARG A 93 15.17 9.58 6.52
CA ARG A 93 15.99 10.50 7.31
C ARG A 93 15.83 10.25 8.81
N ILE A 94 14.59 10.08 9.28
CA ILE A 94 14.31 9.78 10.70
C ILE A 94 14.96 8.45 11.10
N GLN A 95 14.85 7.42 10.28
CA GLN A 95 15.48 6.12 10.55
C GLN A 95 17.01 6.21 10.62
N THR A 96 17.64 6.98 9.72
CA THR A 96 19.08 7.23 9.77
C THR A 96 19.48 7.95 11.05
N LEU A 97 18.75 8.98 11.45
CA LEU A 97 19.00 9.72 12.69
C LEU A 97 18.85 8.82 13.92
N LEU A 98 17.82 7.98 13.97
CA LEU A 98 17.61 7.03 15.07
C LEU A 98 18.80 6.08 15.21
N ARG A 99 19.24 5.46 14.11
CA ARG A 99 20.41 4.56 14.13
C ARG A 99 21.69 5.28 14.59
N ALA A 100 21.91 6.51 14.12
CA ALA A 100 23.06 7.32 14.54
C ALA A 100 23.00 7.62 16.04
N SER A 101 21.81 7.96 16.56
CA SER A 101 21.62 8.26 17.99
C SER A 101 21.86 7.03 18.87
N GLU A 102 21.43 5.85 18.45
CA GLU A 102 21.68 4.59 19.15
C GLU A 102 23.17 4.25 19.20
N ASN A 103 23.88 4.45 18.09
CA ASN A 103 25.33 4.27 18.04
C ASN A 103 26.05 5.22 19.00
N LEU A 104 25.65 6.50 19.02
CA LEU A 104 26.22 7.48 19.93
C LEU A 104 25.99 7.10 21.39
N ALA A 105 24.78 6.66 21.74
CA ALA A 105 24.45 6.23 23.09
C ALA A 105 25.28 5.00 23.54
N ARG A 106 25.46 4.02 22.65
CA ARG A 106 26.33 2.85 22.92
C ARG A 106 27.77 3.27 23.18
N GLU A 107 28.29 4.21 22.40
CA GLU A 107 29.69 4.60 22.48
C GLU A 107 29.95 5.47 23.71
N ALA A 108 29.00 6.34 24.07
CA ALA A 108 29.02 7.07 25.34
C ALA A 108 29.02 6.11 26.54
N ALA A 109 28.21 5.05 26.52
CA ALA A 109 28.18 4.05 27.59
C ALA A 109 29.52 3.30 27.73
N LYS A 110 30.14 2.91 26.60
CA LYS A 110 31.48 2.28 26.62
C LYS A 110 32.54 3.21 27.20
N LEU A 111 32.54 4.48 26.79
CA LEU A 111 33.47 5.50 27.30
C LEU A 111 33.30 5.71 28.80
N SER A 112 32.06 5.79 29.30
CA SER A 112 31.78 5.91 30.73
C SER A 112 32.32 4.73 31.52
N ALA A 113 32.06 3.50 31.06
CA ALA A 113 32.56 2.29 31.70
C ALA A 113 34.09 2.21 31.71
N ALA A 114 34.75 2.64 30.62
CA ALA A 114 36.21 2.70 30.55
C ALA A 114 36.80 3.73 31.52
N ALA A 115 36.15 4.91 31.65
CA ALA A 115 36.58 5.94 32.59
C ALA A 115 36.44 5.46 34.06
N GLU A 116 35.35 4.79 34.41
CA GLU A 116 35.15 4.19 35.74
C GLU A 116 36.21 3.12 36.05
N ALA A 117 36.57 2.28 35.07
CA ALA A 117 37.60 1.27 35.23
C ALA A 117 39.00 1.86 35.47
N LEU A 118 39.32 3.01 34.85
CA LEU A 118 40.58 3.74 35.09
C LEU A 118 40.62 4.37 36.48
N LEU A 119 39.51 4.94 36.95
CA LEU A 119 39.43 5.57 38.27
C LEU A 119 39.54 4.57 39.43
N ASN A 120 39.14 3.32 39.21
CA ASN A 120 39.14 2.27 40.23
C ASN A 120 40.40 1.36 40.23
N GLN A 121 41.47 1.74 39.52
CA GLN A 121 42.71 0.96 39.57
C GLN A 121 43.45 1.21 40.91
N PRO A 122 43.81 0.17 41.68
CA PRO A 122 44.57 0.35 42.91
C PRO A 122 46.01 0.81 42.59
N ASN A 123 46.49 1.79 43.37
CA ASN A 123 47.87 2.29 43.33
C ASN A 123 48.90 1.21 43.64
#